data_AF-A0A8H3QAY7-F1
#
_entry.id   AF-A0A8H3QAY7-F1
#
_cell.length_a   1.000
_cell.length_b   1.000
_cell.length_c   1.000
_cell.angle_alpha   90.00
_cell.angle_beta   90.00
_cell.angle_gamma   90.00
#
_symmetry.space_group_name_H-M   'P 1'
#
loop_
_entity.id
_entity.type
_entity.pdbx_description
1 polymer ?
#
loop_
_entity_poly.entity_id
_entity_poly.type
_entity_poly.pdbx_seq_one_letter_code
_entity_poly.pdbx_strand_id
1 'polypeptide(L)'
;MFQSSYLTSNILKINQNSTYYTYNIIKEEFYPSNDILCYTSARSSDQFKISDDYMIHTSWGKGISRHMIRCEISYVKSVPVFKIWFGEDYQNYVSSTTSATNAANTYLQIKRPNTQARLSGVHVFGLNLQELEKEHERKQNSCFLKLFNKLNYSMKTKRVHAFSEHLTVDFKNTAISCFHPNDHLDLQKIRFAV
;
A
#
# COMPACT_ATOMS: atom_id res chain seq x y z
N MET A 1 16.42 4.10 11.18
CA MET A 1 15.83 2.81 10.79
C MET A 1 14.34 2.90 11.11
N PHE A 2 13.48 3.16 10.13
CA PHE A 2 12.03 3.19 10.38
C PHE A 2 11.51 1.76 10.35
N GLN A 3 11.28 1.21 11.54
CA GLN A 3 10.70 -0.10 11.72
C GLN A 3 9.20 0.04 11.44
N SER A 4 8.74 -0.52 10.32
CA SER A 4 7.33 -0.62 9.99
C SER A 4 6.63 -1.39 11.11
N SER A 5 5.83 -0.70 11.92
CA SER A 5 4.94 -1.31 12.90
C SER A 5 3.73 -1.86 12.16
N TYR A 6 3.89 -3.03 11.54
CA TYR A 6 2.73 -3.76 11.02
C TYR A 6 1.78 -4.13 12.16
N LEU A 7 0.49 -4.22 11.81
CA LEU A 7 -0.48 -5.05 12.52
C LEU A 7 0.16 -6.42 12.77
N THR A 8 0.10 -6.89 14.01
CA THR A 8 0.64 -8.18 14.45
C THR A 8 0.05 -9.40 13.70
N SER A 9 -0.89 -9.18 12.78
CA SER A 9 -1.28 -10.11 11.73
C SER A 9 -1.70 -9.37 10.45
N ASN A 10 -1.17 -9.79 9.28
CA ASN A 10 -1.59 -9.29 7.96
C ASN A 10 -2.98 -9.82 7.54
N ILE A 11 -3.69 -10.48 8.46
CA ILE A 11 -4.93 -11.21 8.18
C ILE A 11 -6.11 -10.46 8.80
N LEU A 12 -7.01 -9.97 7.96
CA LEU A 12 -8.24 -9.29 8.37
C LEU A 12 -9.45 -10.18 8.08
N LYS A 13 -10.39 -10.27 9.02
CA LYS A 13 -11.64 -11.01 8.85
C LYS A 13 -12.82 -10.07 9.03
N ILE A 14 -13.60 -9.87 7.97
CA ILE A 14 -14.68 -8.88 7.97
C ILE A 14 -15.94 -9.50 7.41
N ASN A 15 -17.06 -9.23 8.08
CA ASN A 15 -18.39 -9.56 7.58
C ASN A 15 -18.89 -8.44 6.67
N GLN A 16 -19.13 -8.76 5.39
CA GLN A 16 -19.65 -7.82 4.40
C GLN A 16 -20.88 -8.43 3.75
N ASN A 17 -22.05 -7.86 4.02
CA ASN A 17 -23.36 -8.34 3.53
C ASN A 17 -23.59 -9.83 3.82
N SER A 18 -23.42 -10.23 5.09
CA SER A 18 -23.60 -11.61 5.56
C SER A 18 -22.60 -12.62 4.98
N THR A 19 -21.54 -12.15 4.32
CA THR A 19 -20.43 -12.98 3.85
C THR A 19 -19.17 -12.62 4.62
N TYR A 20 -18.56 -13.62 5.25
CA TYR A 20 -17.27 -13.46 5.91
C TYR A 20 -16.14 -13.56 4.89
N TYR A 21 -15.45 -12.45 4.69
CA TYR A 21 -14.22 -12.38 3.91
C TYR A 21 -13.01 -12.45 4.84
N THR A 22 -12.00 -13.19 4.42
CA THR A 22 -10.67 -13.18 5.03
C THR A 22 -9.70 -12.63 4.00
N TYR A 23 -9.05 -11.53 4.35
CA TYR A 23 -8.02 -10.86 3.57
C TYR A 23 -6.66 -11.15 4.17
N ASN A 24 -5.66 -11.41 3.35
CA ASN A 24 -4.26 -11.43 3.75
C ASN A 24 -3.47 -10.48 2.85
N ILE A 25 -2.93 -9.43 3.43
CA ILE A 25 -2.22 -8.38 2.70
C ILE A 25 -0.82 -8.88 2.35
N ILE A 26 -0.49 -8.90 1.06
CA ILE A 26 0.80 -9.44 0.57
C ILE A 26 1.78 -8.30 0.30
N LYS A 27 1.31 -7.28 -0.42
CA LYS A 27 2.13 -6.16 -0.84
C LYS A 27 1.48 -4.85 -0.43
N GLU A 28 2.28 -3.99 0.19
CA GLU A 28 1.85 -2.64 0.54
C GLU A 28 1.74 -1.78 -0.71
N GLU A 29 0.60 -1.12 -0.81
CA GLU A 29 0.22 -0.27 -1.92
C GLU A 29 0.78 1.16 -1.78
N PHE A 30 0.81 1.89 -2.89
CA PHE A 30 0.95 3.34 -2.89
C PHE A 30 -0.16 3.95 -3.76
N TYR A 31 -0.69 5.09 -3.34
CA TYR A 31 -1.59 5.83 -4.22
C TYR A 31 -0.78 6.52 -5.32
N PRO A 32 -1.19 6.38 -6.59
CA PRO A 32 -0.55 7.12 -7.66
C PRO A 32 -0.77 8.64 -7.50
N SER A 33 -0.08 9.44 -8.30
CA SER A 33 -0.25 10.89 -8.29
C SER A 33 -1.71 11.29 -8.53
N ASN A 34 -2.12 12.43 -7.97
CA ASN A 34 -3.50 12.92 -8.08
C ASN A 34 -3.98 13.06 -9.54
N ASP A 35 -3.07 13.27 -10.49
CA ASP A 35 -3.38 13.42 -11.91
C ASP A 35 -3.95 12.15 -12.55
N ILE A 36 -3.67 10.97 -11.97
CA ILE A 36 -4.09 9.66 -12.51
C ILE A 36 -4.86 8.82 -11.49
N LEU A 37 -5.06 9.32 -10.27
CA LEU A 37 -5.72 8.60 -9.19
C LEU A 37 -7.18 8.30 -9.53
N CYS A 38 -7.52 7.02 -9.59
CA CYS A 38 -8.88 6.54 -9.82
C CYS A 38 -9.59 6.22 -8.51
N TYR A 39 -10.93 6.24 -8.57
CA TYR A 39 -11.80 5.91 -7.44
C TYR A 39 -12.81 4.84 -7.86
N THR A 40 -13.16 3.96 -6.92
CA THR A 40 -14.29 3.04 -7.06
C THR A 40 -15.34 3.39 -6.01
N SER A 41 -16.62 3.27 -6.34
CA SER A 41 -17.67 3.43 -5.34
C SER A 41 -18.27 2.09 -4.94
N ALA A 42 -18.71 1.99 -3.69
CA ALA A 42 -19.71 0.98 -3.34
C ALA A 42 -21.09 1.46 -3.82
N ARG A 43 -22.15 0.70 -3.51
CA ARG A 43 -23.54 1.12 -3.79
C ARG A 43 -23.96 2.36 -2.97
N SER A 44 -23.17 2.78 -1.99
CA SER A 44 -23.28 4.03 -1.23
C SER A 44 -22.44 5.14 -1.88
N SER A 45 -22.63 6.38 -1.41
CA SER A 45 -21.83 7.56 -1.78
C SER A 45 -20.34 7.46 -1.43
N ASP A 46 -19.90 6.37 -0.82
CA ASP A 46 -18.52 6.16 -0.40
C ASP A 46 -17.65 5.84 -1.63
N GLN A 47 -16.65 6.69 -1.84
CA GLN A 47 -15.62 6.52 -2.85
C GLN A 47 -14.33 6.03 -2.19
N PHE A 48 -13.79 4.95 -2.72
CA PHE A 48 -12.54 4.34 -2.29
C PHE A 48 -11.47 4.62 -3.33
N LYS A 49 -10.31 5.11 -2.90
CA LYS A 49 -9.16 5.33 -3.77
C LYS A 49 -8.63 3.99 -4.27
N ILE A 50 -8.15 3.98 -5.51
CA ILE A 50 -7.59 2.79 -6.15
C ILE A 50 -6.08 2.92 -6.17
N SER A 51 -5.42 2.07 -5.39
CA SER A 51 -3.99 2.05 -5.21
C SER A 51 -3.28 1.33 -6.35
N ASP A 52 -2.01 1.66 -6.55
CA ASP A 52 -1.13 0.99 -7.50
C ASP A 52 -0.28 -0.09 -6.79
N ASP A 53 0.17 -1.07 -7.56
CA ASP A 53 1.01 -2.19 -7.12
C ASP A 53 0.44 -2.97 -5.92
N TYR A 54 -0.89 -3.02 -5.84
CA TYR A 54 -1.65 -3.63 -4.76
C TYR A 54 -1.75 -5.14 -4.94
N MET A 55 -1.55 -5.90 -3.86
CA MET A 55 -1.74 -7.35 -3.89
C MET A 55 -2.24 -7.92 -2.57
N ILE A 56 -3.34 -8.67 -2.64
CA ILE A 56 -3.94 -9.35 -1.49
C ILE A 56 -4.38 -10.77 -1.84
N HIS A 57 -4.42 -11.65 -0.84
CA HIS A 57 -5.22 -12.85 -0.91
C HIS A 57 -6.60 -12.59 -0.32
N THR A 58 -7.63 -13.02 -1.03
CA THR A 58 -9.01 -12.95 -0.55
C THR A 58 -9.60 -14.34 -0.52
N SER A 59 -10.29 -14.67 0.58
CA SER A 59 -11.09 -15.90 0.64
C SER A 59 -12.44 -15.70 1.33
N TRP A 60 -13.45 -16.41 0.85
CA TRP A 60 -14.80 -16.42 1.42
C TRP A 60 -15.51 -17.74 1.12
N GLY A 61 -16.65 -17.97 1.76
CA GLY A 61 -17.39 -19.24 1.65
C GLY A 61 -16.83 -20.35 2.53
N LYS A 62 -17.41 -21.55 2.45
CA LYS A 62 -17.07 -22.70 3.31
C LYS A 62 -16.97 -24.00 2.51
N GLY A 63 -16.09 -24.90 2.96
CA GLY A 63 -15.90 -26.23 2.36
C GLY A 63 -15.64 -26.15 0.85
N ILE A 64 -16.37 -26.95 0.09
CA ILE A 64 -16.25 -27.07 -1.38
C ILE A 64 -16.64 -25.76 -2.09
N SER A 65 -17.45 -24.91 -1.44
CA SER A 65 -17.84 -23.59 -1.97
C SER A 65 -16.87 -22.47 -1.62
N ARG A 66 -15.76 -22.78 -0.96
CA ARG A 66 -14.76 -21.79 -0.58
C ARG A 66 -14.08 -21.25 -1.82
N HIS A 67 -14.05 -19.93 -1.94
CA HIS A 67 -13.25 -19.23 -2.92
C HIS A 67 -11.94 -18.80 -2.26
N MET A 68 -10.83 -19.03 -2.96
CA MET A 68 -9.50 -18.57 -2.58
C MET A 68 -8.85 -18.00 -3.84
N ILE A 69 -8.51 -16.71 -3.79
CA ILE A 69 -7.99 -15.96 -4.93
C ILE A 69 -6.90 -15.00 -4.49
N ARG A 70 -6.08 -14.60 -5.44
CA ARG A 70 -5.16 -13.46 -5.30
C ARG A 70 -5.65 -12.32 -6.16
N CYS A 71 -5.90 -11.18 -5.54
CA CYS A 71 -6.28 -9.96 -6.22
C CYS A 71 -5.03 -9.09 -6.41
N GLU A 72 -4.91 -8.48 -7.58
CA GLU A 72 -3.83 -7.57 -7.92
C GLU A 72 -4.39 -6.35 -8.64
N ILE A 73 -3.89 -5.16 -8.31
CA ILE A 73 -4.18 -3.93 -9.03
C ILE A 73 -2.87 -3.29 -9.44
N SER A 74 -2.78 -2.94 -10.72
CA SER A 74 -1.65 -2.19 -11.27
C SER A 74 -2.14 -1.15 -12.26
N TYR A 75 -1.45 -0.01 -12.34
CA TYR A 75 -1.75 1.01 -13.34
C TYR A 75 -0.93 0.79 -14.61
N VAL A 76 -1.61 0.62 -15.75
CA VAL A 76 -0.97 0.51 -17.07
C VAL A 76 -1.40 1.71 -17.89
N LYS A 77 -0.44 2.56 -18.28
CA LYS A 77 -0.70 3.83 -19.00
C LYS A 77 -1.79 4.68 -18.30
N SER A 78 -1.65 4.83 -16.98
CA SER A 78 -2.57 5.60 -16.13
C SER A 78 -3.99 5.02 -15.97
N VAL A 79 -4.22 3.78 -16.40
CA VAL A 79 -5.50 3.08 -16.22
C VAL A 79 -5.32 1.91 -15.25
N PRO A 80 -6.15 1.78 -14.20
CA PRO A 80 -6.07 0.66 -13.28
C PRO A 80 -6.52 -0.64 -13.96
N VAL A 81 -5.73 -1.69 -13.79
CA VAL A 81 -5.99 -3.04 -14.25
C VAL A 81 -6.24 -3.93 -13.04
N PHE A 82 -7.47 -4.43 -12.93
CA PHE A 82 -7.90 -5.31 -11.85
C PHE A 82 -7.71 -6.75 -12.28
N LYS A 83 -6.81 -7.50 -11.64
CA LYS A 83 -6.57 -8.92 -11.90
C LYS A 83 -7.03 -9.79 -10.74
N ILE A 84 -7.63 -10.93 -11.06
CA ILE A 84 -7.97 -11.98 -10.11
C ILE A 84 -7.32 -13.27 -10.57
N TRP A 85 -6.37 -13.75 -9.79
CA TRP A 85 -5.72 -15.04 -10.01
C TRP A 85 -6.41 -16.13 -9.19
N PHE A 86 -6.58 -17.31 -9.78
CA PHE A 86 -7.30 -18.44 -9.19
C PHE A 86 -6.88 -19.79 -9.76
N GLY A 87 -7.37 -20.87 -9.13
CA GLY A 87 -6.98 -22.23 -9.45
C GLY A 87 -5.78 -22.68 -8.61
N GLU A 88 -5.35 -23.92 -8.82
CA GLU A 88 -4.15 -24.45 -8.19
C GLU A 88 -2.94 -23.57 -8.54
N ASP A 89 -2.18 -23.20 -7.51
CA ASP A 89 -1.01 -22.31 -7.58
C ASP A 89 -1.22 -20.99 -8.35
N TYR A 90 -2.47 -20.48 -8.40
CA TYR A 90 -2.81 -19.24 -9.10
C TYR A 90 -2.47 -19.24 -10.59
N GLN A 91 -2.55 -20.39 -11.26
CA GLN A 91 -2.20 -20.54 -12.67
C GLN A 91 -3.16 -19.83 -13.65
N ASN A 92 -4.42 -19.60 -13.25
CA ASN A 92 -5.41 -18.92 -14.10
C ASN A 92 -5.63 -17.48 -13.61
N TYR A 93 -6.02 -16.59 -14.52
CA TYR A 93 -6.46 -15.25 -14.14
C TYR A 93 -7.56 -14.70 -15.04
N VAL A 94 -8.29 -13.74 -14.50
CA VAL A 94 -9.10 -12.79 -15.27
C VAL A 94 -8.62 -11.38 -14.98
N SER A 95 -8.81 -10.48 -15.94
CA SER A 95 -8.48 -9.08 -15.78
C SER A 95 -9.59 -8.18 -16.31
N SER A 96 -9.73 -6.99 -15.75
CA SER A 96 -10.58 -5.93 -16.27
C SER A 96 -9.89 -4.58 -16.13
N THR A 97 -9.99 -3.73 -17.14
CA THR A 97 -9.67 -2.30 -17.07
C THR A 97 -10.90 -1.44 -16.77
N THR A 98 -12.09 -2.04 -16.78
CA THR A 98 -13.36 -1.32 -16.62
C THR A 98 -13.69 -1.09 -15.16
N SER A 99 -13.60 -2.12 -14.32
CA SER A 99 -13.78 -2.00 -12.86
C SER A 99 -13.40 -3.29 -12.13
N ALA A 100 -13.09 -3.16 -10.84
CA ALA A 100 -12.95 -4.28 -9.92
C ALA A 100 -14.19 -5.19 -9.92
N THR A 101 -15.39 -4.61 -9.99
CA THR A 101 -16.65 -5.35 -10.04
C THR A 101 -16.78 -6.15 -11.32
N ASN A 102 -16.36 -5.62 -12.47
CA ASN A 102 -16.37 -6.36 -13.72
C ASN A 102 -15.40 -7.57 -13.68
N ALA A 103 -14.17 -7.38 -13.16
CA ALA A 103 -13.25 -8.50 -12.95
C ALA A 103 -13.84 -9.57 -12.02
N ALA A 104 -14.41 -9.16 -10.88
CA ALA A 104 -15.00 -10.07 -9.90
C ALA A 104 -16.16 -10.89 -10.47
N ASN A 105 -17.04 -10.28 -11.24
CA ASN A 105 -18.17 -10.99 -11.85
C ASN A 105 -17.73 -11.88 -13.02
N THR A 106 -16.69 -11.50 -13.77
CA THR A 106 -16.09 -12.37 -14.80
C THR A 106 -15.52 -13.65 -14.16
N TYR A 107 -14.78 -13.51 -13.06
CA TYR A 107 -14.31 -14.64 -12.25
C TYR A 107 -15.49 -15.51 -11.76
N LEU A 108 -16.55 -14.88 -11.24
CA LEU A 108 -17.70 -15.63 -10.73
C LEU A 108 -18.39 -16.46 -11.84
N GLN A 109 -18.54 -15.90 -13.04
CA GLN A 109 -19.14 -16.62 -14.17
C GLN A 109 -18.29 -17.83 -14.59
N ILE A 110 -16.96 -17.75 -14.51
CA ILE A 110 -16.08 -18.90 -14.77
C ILE A 110 -16.28 -19.97 -13.69
N LYS A 111 -16.35 -19.59 -12.42
CA LYS A 111 -16.51 -20.53 -11.30
C LYS A 111 -17.90 -21.13 -11.19
N ARG A 112 -18.92 -20.37 -11.57
CA ARG A 112 -20.34 -20.76 -11.53
C ARG A 112 -21.04 -20.21 -12.78
N PRO A 113 -20.92 -20.91 -13.92
CA PRO A 113 -21.59 -20.52 -15.14
C PRO A 113 -23.10 -20.38 -14.91
N ASN A 114 -23.72 -19.39 -15.57
CA ASN A 114 -25.16 -19.10 -15.51
C ASN A 114 -25.69 -18.64 -14.15
N THR A 115 -24.81 -18.29 -13.20
CA THR A 115 -25.26 -17.72 -11.93
C THR A 115 -25.81 -16.31 -12.14
N GLN A 116 -26.93 -16.01 -11.48
CA GLN A 116 -27.45 -14.64 -11.36
C GLN A 116 -26.83 -13.86 -10.19
N ALA A 117 -26.03 -14.53 -9.36
CA ALA A 117 -25.34 -13.88 -8.25
C ALA A 117 -24.31 -12.88 -8.78
N ARG A 118 -24.04 -11.85 -7.97
CA ARG A 118 -23.06 -10.81 -8.30
C ARG A 118 -22.09 -10.62 -7.15
N LEU A 119 -20.81 -10.48 -7.48
CA LEU A 119 -19.78 -10.08 -6.52
C LEU A 119 -19.60 -8.57 -6.54
N SER A 120 -19.33 -8.01 -5.37
CA SER A 120 -18.87 -6.63 -5.22
C SER A 120 -17.36 -6.60 -5.43
N GLY A 121 -16.87 -5.84 -6.41
CA GLY A 121 -15.43 -5.66 -6.62
C GLY A 121 -14.75 -5.05 -5.39
N VAL A 122 -15.40 -4.10 -4.74
CA VAL A 122 -14.92 -3.45 -3.52
C VAL A 122 -14.63 -4.48 -2.42
N HIS A 123 -15.51 -5.47 -2.26
CA HIS A 123 -15.32 -6.53 -1.27
C HIS A 123 -14.27 -7.54 -1.73
N VAL A 124 -14.35 -8.03 -2.97
CA VAL A 124 -13.40 -9.02 -3.50
C VAL A 124 -11.95 -8.51 -3.45
N PHE A 125 -11.76 -7.22 -3.74
CA PHE A 125 -10.45 -6.56 -3.69
C PHE A 125 -10.14 -5.91 -2.35
N GLY A 126 -10.99 -6.00 -1.31
CA GLY A 126 -10.70 -5.37 -0.01
C GLY A 126 -10.49 -3.85 -0.08
N LEU A 127 -11.17 -3.15 -0.99
CA LEU A 127 -10.96 -1.70 -1.19
C LEU A 127 -11.63 -0.84 -0.11
N ASN A 128 -12.53 -1.42 0.68
CA ASN A 128 -13.19 -0.75 1.79
C ASN A 128 -12.57 -1.06 3.17
N LEU A 129 -11.33 -1.57 3.19
CA LEU A 129 -10.60 -1.84 4.41
C LEU A 129 -10.14 -0.53 5.06
N GLN A 130 -10.91 -0.03 6.03
CA GLN A 130 -10.60 1.23 6.73
C GLN A 130 -9.25 1.19 7.47
N GLU A 131 -8.80 0.03 7.95
CA GLU A 131 -7.47 -0.07 8.55
C GLU A 131 -6.36 0.18 7.54
N LEU A 132 -6.56 -0.26 6.29
CA LEU A 132 -5.62 -0.01 5.20
C LEU A 132 -5.54 1.51 4.95
N GLU A 133 -6.69 2.15 4.75
CA GLU A 133 -6.78 3.60 4.52
C GLU A 133 -6.12 4.42 5.64
N LYS A 134 -6.37 4.09 6.91
CA LYS A 134 -5.74 4.76 8.06
C LYS A 134 -4.22 4.59 8.10
N GLU A 135 -3.72 3.40 7.77
CA GLU A 135 -2.26 3.18 7.69
C GLU A 135 -1.65 3.93 6.50
N HIS A 136 -2.36 4.02 5.36
CA HIS A 136 -1.95 4.86 4.24
C HIS A 136 -1.88 6.34 4.61
N GLU A 137 -2.91 6.87 5.29
CA GLU A 137 -2.91 8.25 5.75
C GLU A 137 -1.78 8.53 6.75
N ARG A 138 -1.54 7.62 7.70
CA ARG A 138 -0.41 7.72 8.64
C ARG A 138 0.93 7.82 7.93
N LYS A 139 1.14 7.00 6.90
CA LYS A 139 2.37 6.98 6.11
C LYS A 139 2.48 8.17 5.15
N GLN A 140 1.40 8.58 4.49
CA GLN A 140 1.43 9.80 3.66
C GLN A 140 1.71 11.05 4.51
N ASN A 141 1.07 11.16 5.68
CA ASN A 141 1.29 12.29 6.58
C ASN A 141 2.69 12.28 7.20
N SER A 142 3.35 11.12 7.31
CA SER A 142 4.76 11.07 7.69
C SER A 142 5.72 11.37 6.52
N CYS A 143 5.28 11.19 5.27
CA CYS A 143 6.12 11.32 4.08
C CYS A 143 6.19 12.73 3.47
N PHE A 144 5.22 13.62 3.74
CA PHE A 144 5.28 15.01 3.24
C PHE A 144 5.96 15.97 4.23
N LEU A 145 7.28 15.87 4.32
CA LEU A 145 8.06 16.96 4.88
C LEU A 145 7.83 18.22 4.01
N LYS A 146 7.23 19.28 4.58
CA LYS A 146 7.12 20.59 3.93
C LYS A 146 8.49 20.99 3.35
N LEU A 147 8.51 21.56 2.13
CA LEU A 147 9.73 22.12 1.55
C LEU A 147 10.40 23.04 2.57
N PHE A 148 11.72 22.98 2.63
CA PHE A 148 12.50 23.75 3.61
C PHE A 148 12.21 25.25 3.51
N ASN A 149 12.09 25.81 2.29
CA ASN A 149 11.77 27.23 2.09
C ASN A 149 10.38 27.63 2.62
N LYS A 150 9.43 26.69 2.67
CA LYS A 150 8.06 26.87 3.22
C LYS A 150 7.97 26.64 4.73
N LEU A 151 9.08 26.31 5.40
CA LEU A 151 9.12 26.15 6.86
C LEU A 151 9.30 27.49 7.58
N ASN A 152 8.73 27.59 8.79
CA ASN A 152 9.09 28.66 9.72
C ASN A 152 10.53 28.46 10.25
N TYR A 153 11.11 29.52 10.82
CA TYR A 153 12.49 29.51 11.30
C TYR A 153 12.75 28.40 12.33
N SER A 154 11.85 28.21 13.31
CA SER A 154 11.99 27.17 14.34
C SER A 154 12.05 25.77 13.74
N MET A 155 11.19 25.45 12.77
CA MET A 155 11.17 24.16 12.08
C MET A 155 12.39 23.97 11.18
N LYS A 156 12.89 25.04 10.53
CA LYS A 156 14.15 25.01 9.78
C LYS A 156 15.30 24.62 10.70
N THR A 157 15.44 25.30 11.84
CA THR A 157 16.49 25.02 12.84
C THR A 157 16.41 23.60 13.37
N LYS A 158 15.22 23.12 13.75
CA LYS A 158 15.03 21.75 14.24
C LYS A 158 15.43 20.71 13.19
N ARG A 159 15.07 20.91 11.93
CA ARG A 159 15.40 19.97 10.85
C ARG A 159 16.89 19.95 10.55
N VAL A 160 17.55 21.12 10.52
CA VAL A 160 19.00 21.21 10.36
C VAL A 160 19.73 20.53 11.53
N HIS A 161 19.27 20.77 12.76
CA HIS A 161 19.87 20.15 13.95
C HIS A 161 19.78 18.62 13.90
N ALA A 162 18.59 18.08 13.69
CA ALA A 162 18.38 16.63 13.62
C ALA A 162 19.25 15.97 12.54
N PHE A 163 19.36 16.60 11.38
CA PHE A 163 20.23 16.11 10.31
C PHE A 163 21.72 16.18 10.67
N SER A 164 22.17 17.27 11.30
CA SER A 164 23.56 17.41 11.76
C SER A 164 23.94 16.38 12.84
N GLU A 165 23.02 16.03 13.74
CA GLU A 165 23.24 14.97 14.73
C GLU A 165 23.44 13.62 14.05
N HIS A 166 22.57 13.27 13.09
CA HIS A 166 22.71 12.04 12.31
C HIS A 166 24.04 11.99 11.55
N LEU A 167 24.41 13.07 10.85
CA LEU A 167 25.69 13.14 10.15
C LEU A 167 26.89 13.00 11.09
N THR A 168 26.82 13.55 12.30
CA THR A 168 27.92 13.43 13.27
C THR A 168 28.12 11.98 13.71
N VAL A 169 27.03 11.26 13.93
CA VAL A 169 27.07 9.82 14.26
C VAL A 169 27.65 9.02 13.10
N ASP A 170 27.17 9.25 11.88
CA ASP A 170 27.62 8.54 10.69
C ASP A 170 29.10 8.84 10.38
N PHE A 171 29.52 10.10 10.52
CA PHE A 171 30.92 10.51 10.38
C PHE A 171 31.82 9.75 11.36
N LYS A 172 31.47 9.71 12.64
CA LYS A 172 32.27 9.00 13.66
C LYS A 172 32.36 7.50 13.35
N ASN A 173 31.24 6.87 13.00
CA ASN A 173 31.20 5.45 12.68
C ASN A 173 32.05 5.12 11.45
N THR A 174 32.00 5.97 10.43
CA THR A 174 32.78 5.81 9.19
C THR A 174 34.26 6.12 9.42
N ALA A 175 34.58 7.12 10.22
CA ALA A 175 35.95 7.48 10.55
C ALA A 175 36.69 6.32 11.21
N ILE A 176 36.03 5.62 12.14
CA ILE A 176 36.59 4.44 12.83
C ILE A 176 36.92 3.30 11.87
N SER A 177 36.15 3.12 10.79
CA SER A 177 36.37 2.03 9.83
C SER A 177 37.37 2.37 8.72
N CYS A 178 37.60 3.66 8.45
CA CYS A 178 38.41 4.11 7.32
C CYS A 178 39.78 4.70 7.69
N PHE A 179 40.00 5.08 8.96
CA PHE A 179 41.22 5.77 9.39
C PHE A 179 41.89 5.09 10.58
N HIS A 180 43.16 5.41 10.80
CA HIS A 180 43.92 4.84 11.91
C HIS A 180 43.46 5.47 13.24
N PRO A 181 43.41 4.74 14.37
CA PRO A 181 42.96 5.29 15.66
C PRO A 181 43.75 6.48 16.21
N ASN A 182 44.96 6.72 15.67
CA ASN A 182 45.80 7.86 16.05
C ASN A 182 45.54 9.11 15.21
N ASP A 183 44.72 9.02 14.16
CA ASP A 183 44.35 10.15 13.32
C ASP A 183 43.27 10.98 14.02
N HIS A 184 43.52 12.28 14.23
CA HIS A 184 42.54 13.19 14.82
C HIS A 184 41.63 13.77 13.73
N LEU A 185 40.41 13.24 13.62
CA LEU A 185 39.45 13.64 12.60
C LEU A 185 38.34 14.50 13.19
N ASP A 186 38.24 15.74 12.72
CA ASP A 186 37.20 16.67 13.11
C ASP A 186 36.35 17.11 11.93
N LEU A 187 35.03 16.99 12.09
CA LEU A 187 34.06 17.53 11.15
C LEU A 187 33.94 19.05 11.37
N GLN A 188 34.74 19.84 10.63
CA GLN A 188 34.84 21.28 10.86
C GLN A 188 33.61 22.08 10.42
N LYS A 189 33.00 21.74 9.28
CA LYS A 189 31.88 22.53 8.76
C LYS A 189 30.98 21.71 7.85
N ILE A 190 29.67 21.83 8.08
CA ILE A 190 28.63 21.34 7.19
C ILE A 190 27.93 22.56 6.59
N ARG A 191 27.88 22.65 5.26
CA ARG A 191 27.18 23.73 4.54
C ARG A 191 25.99 23.15 3.80
N PHE A 192 24.83 23.76 4.01
CA PHE A 192 23.61 23.45 3.29
C PHE A 192 23.31 24.61 2.33
N ALA A 193 23.00 24.28 1.08
CA ALA A 193 22.35 25.18 0.14
C ALA A 193 20.97 24.56 -0.16
N VAL A 194 19.89 25.34 0.02
CA VAL A 194 18.51 24.91 -0.21
C VAL A 194 17.75 25.98 -0.97
#